data_AF-A0A258BGR5-F1
#
_entry.id   AF-A0A258BGR5-F1
#
_cell.length_a   1.000
_cell.length_b   1.000
_cell.length_c   1.000
_cell.angle_alpha   90.00
_cell.angle_beta   90.00
_cell.angle_gamma   90.00
#
_symmetry.space_group_name_H-M   'P 1'
#
loop_
_entity.id
_entity.type
_entity.pdbx_description
1 polymer ?
#
loop_
_entity_poly.entity_id
_entity_poly.type
_entity_poly.pdbx_seq_one_letter_code
_entity_poly.pdbx_strand_id
1 'polypeptide(L)'
;MTNLSGKVAVVIGAAGAGNMGQHIAQTLADAGAKVVVAGRKADELSRFAGVIAGDWALCDLSKKAEPEALRLIRDAENTWREEGGIPRVGEGWVSETTLFYQIKAVFADVEVIQHASPQWLGRQHLDIFIPALRIGVEYQGSQHDMPVAFFGGEEAFAANQKRDKTKKAKCTRHGVRLVYVREGYSLDTVVAEIREAAAR
;
A
#
# COMPACT_ATOMS: atom_id res chain seq x y z
N MET A 1 23.20 -15.43 -1.31
CA MET A 1 23.01 -14.07 -1.86
C MET A 1 22.32 -14.20 -3.20
N THR A 2 21.34 -13.34 -3.48
CA THR A 2 20.60 -13.31 -4.74
C THR A 2 21.53 -12.85 -5.86
N ASN A 3 21.61 -13.59 -6.97
CA ASN A 3 22.37 -13.19 -8.15
C ASN A 3 21.45 -12.40 -9.09
N LEU A 4 21.82 -11.15 -9.39
CA LEU A 4 21.09 -10.21 -10.26
C LEU A 4 21.81 -9.96 -11.60
N SER A 5 22.77 -10.81 -11.96
CA SER A 5 23.49 -10.73 -13.23
C SER A 5 22.52 -10.66 -14.42
N GLY A 6 22.72 -9.68 -15.30
CA GLY A 6 21.89 -9.46 -16.48
C GLY A 6 20.59 -8.69 -16.24
N LYS A 7 20.27 -8.35 -14.98
CA LYS A 7 19.12 -7.50 -14.64
C LYS A 7 19.55 -6.03 -14.56
N VAL A 8 18.58 -5.12 -14.75
CA VAL A 8 18.75 -3.68 -14.59
C VAL A 8 17.91 -3.23 -13.39
N ALA A 9 18.48 -2.41 -12.52
CA ALA A 9 17.80 -1.84 -11.36
C ALA A 9 17.86 -0.30 -11.40
N VAL A 10 16.74 0.35 -11.08
CA VAL A 10 16.66 1.81 -10.96
C VAL A 10 16.43 2.17 -9.50
N VAL A 11 17.30 3.00 -8.92
CA VAL A 11 17.23 3.43 -7.52
C VAL A 11 17.01 4.92 -7.44
N ILE A 12 15.79 5.32 -7.08
CA ILE A 12 15.39 6.72 -6.95
C ILE A 12 15.60 7.21 -5.51
N GLY A 13 16.04 8.45 -5.36
CA GLY A 13 16.36 9.04 -4.06
C GLY A 13 17.81 8.88 -3.63
N ALA A 14 18.72 8.52 -4.54
CA ALA A 14 20.15 8.31 -4.25
C ALA A 14 21.01 9.59 -4.35
N ALA A 15 20.37 10.76 -4.39
CA ALA A 15 21.02 12.07 -4.55
C ALA A 15 21.56 12.69 -3.24
N GLY A 16 21.65 11.91 -2.15
CA GLY A 16 22.24 12.35 -0.88
C GLY A 16 23.45 11.47 -0.55
N ALA A 17 24.60 12.08 -0.30
CA ALA A 17 25.81 11.35 0.04
C ALA A 17 25.61 10.45 1.27
N GLY A 18 25.94 9.17 1.13
CA GLY A 18 25.80 8.17 2.20
C GLY A 18 24.37 7.89 2.63
N ASN A 19 23.38 8.25 1.82
CA ASN A 19 21.99 7.99 2.16
C ASN A 19 21.58 6.54 1.87
N MET A 20 20.40 6.13 2.35
CA MET A 20 19.90 4.76 2.13
C MET A 20 19.79 4.38 0.65
N GLY A 21 19.46 5.31 -0.24
CA GLY A 21 19.38 5.04 -1.67
C GLY A 21 20.73 4.60 -2.26
N GLN A 22 21.82 5.21 -1.81
CA GLN A 22 23.17 4.81 -2.21
C GLN A 22 23.53 3.41 -1.68
N HIS A 23 23.22 3.10 -0.42
CA HIS A 23 23.47 1.77 0.14
C HIS A 23 22.70 0.65 -0.58
N ILE A 24 21.44 0.91 -0.94
CA ILE A 24 20.61 -0.02 -1.72
C ILE A 24 21.21 -0.21 -3.11
N ALA A 25 21.57 0.87 -3.79
CA ALA A 25 22.19 0.83 -5.12
C ALA A 25 23.52 0.05 -5.13
N GLN A 26 24.38 0.27 -4.13
CA GLN A 26 25.61 -0.51 -3.97
C GLN A 26 25.32 -2.00 -3.79
N THR A 27 24.37 -2.34 -2.92
CA THR A 27 24.00 -3.75 -2.68
C THR A 27 23.48 -4.44 -3.94
N LEU A 28 22.71 -3.74 -4.77
CA LEU A 28 22.20 -4.26 -6.03
C LEU A 28 23.31 -4.42 -7.07
N ALA A 29 24.26 -3.48 -7.13
CA ALA A 29 25.44 -3.57 -7.99
C ALA A 29 26.34 -4.74 -7.58
N ASP A 30 26.60 -4.92 -6.28
CA ASP A 30 27.39 -6.03 -5.73
C ASP A 30 26.73 -7.40 -6.01
N ALA A 31 25.40 -7.43 -6.09
CA ALA A 31 24.63 -8.61 -6.49
C ALA A 31 24.67 -8.88 -8.02
N GLY A 32 25.30 -8.00 -8.82
CA GLY A 32 25.51 -8.16 -10.26
C GLY A 32 24.51 -7.42 -11.16
N ALA A 33 23.62 -6.60 -10.60
CA ALA A 33 22.71 -5.80 -11.41
C ALA A 33 23.44 -4.62 -12.09
N LYS A 34 22.98 -4.22 -13.27
CA LYS A 34 23.29 -2.89 -13.82
C LYS A 34 22.41 -1.87 -13.12
N VAL A 35 22.99 -0.86 -12.47
CA VAL A 35 22.24 0.07 -11.63
C VAL A 35 22.19 1.47 -12.25
N VAL A 36 21.01 2.08 -12.25
CA VAL A 36 20.78 3.50 -12.57
C VAL A 36 20.33 4.23 -11.31
N VAL A 37 21.07 5.23 -10.86
CA VAL A 37 20.68 6.05 -9.69
C VAL A 37 19.99 7.35 -10.13
N ALA A 38 18.90 7.70 -9.46
CA ALA A 38 18.10 8.86 -9.83
C ALA A 38 17.77 9.78 -8.66
N GLY A 39 17.65 11.08 -8.94
CA GLY A 39 17.29 12.09 -7.95
C GLY A 39 17.56 13.52 -8.41
N ARG A 40 17.63 14.46 -7.46
CA ARG A 40 17.63 15.90 -7.76
C ARG A 40 19.01 16.56 -7.86
N LYS A 41 20.07 15.91 -7.40
CA LYS A 41 21.43 16.49 -7.36
C LYS A 41 22.35 15.78 -8.35
N ALA A 42 22.51 16.36 -9.54
CA ALA A 42 23.30 15.80 -10.64
C ALA A 42 24.72 15.40 -10.18
N ASP A 43 25.43 16.32 -9.53
CA ASP A 43 26.83 16.12 -9.13
C ASP A 43 27.00 14.89 -8.23
N GLU A 44 26.12 14.74 -7.25
CA GLU A 44 26.17 13.63 -6.30
C GLU A 44 25.77 12.30 -6.96
N LEU A 45 24.79 12.32 -7.86
CA LEU A 45 24.39 11.14 -8.62
C LEU A 45 25.49 10.68 -9.57
N SER A 46 26.11 11.60 -10.30
CA SER A 46 27.22 11.29 -11.20
C SER A 46 28.42 10.74 -10.44
N ARG A 47 28.77 11.35 -9.28
CA ARG A 47 29.83 10.85 -8.41
C ARG A 47 29.55 9.43 -7.95
N PHE A 48 28.35 9.18 -7.44
CA PHE A 48 28.00 7.89 -6.87
C PHE A 48 27.81 6.80 -7.93
N ALA A 49 27.22 7.11 -9.10
CA ALA A 49 27.13 6.19 -10.23
C ALA A 49 28.52 5.68 -10.66
N GLY A 50 29.53 6.55 -10.66
CA GLY A 50 30.92 6.16 -10.91
C GLY A 50 31.49 5.18 -9.89
N VAL A 51 31.06 5.24 -8.63
CA VAL A 51 31.49 4.29 -7.56
C VAL A 51 30.96 2.89 -7.83
N ILE A 52 29.71 2.78 -8.27
CA ILE A 52 29.04 1.49 -8.51
C ILE A 52 29.18 0.99 -9.95
N ALA A 53 29.97 1.67 -10.78
CA ALA A 53 30.05 1.44 -12.24
C ALA A 53 28.65 1.39 -12.91
N GLY A 54 27.74 2.26 -12.46
CA GLY A 54 26.38 2.39 -12.96
C GLY A 54 26.14 3.70 -13.72
N ASP A 55 24.89 3.93 -14.09
CA ASP A 55 24.43 5.16 -14.76
C ASP A 55 23.64 6.05 -13.80
N TRP A 56 23.31 7.27 -14.23
CA TRP A 56 22.46 8.17 -13.46
C TRP A 56 21.48 8.96 -14.30
N ALA A 57 20.39 9.42 -13.66
CA ALA A 57 19.39 10.27 -14.27
C ALA A 57 18.86 11.33 -13.30
N LEU A 58 18.49 12.50 -13.82
CA LEU A 58 17.75 13.49 -13.03
C LEU A 58 16.29 13.04 -12.87
N CYS A 59 15.81 13.06 -11.64
CA CYS A 59 14.43 12.76 -11.31
C CYS A 59 14.00 13.61 -10.10
N ASP A 60 12.97 14.43 -10.30
CA ASP A 60 12.37 15.24 -9.25
C ASP A 60 10.92 14.82 -9.03
N LEU A 61 10.70 13.88 -8.10
CA LEU A 61 9.37 13.40 -7.72
C LEU A 61 8.48 14.48 -7.06
N SER A 62 9.04 15.66 -6.70
CA SER A 62 8.26 16.76 -6.12
C SER A 62 7.68 17.70 -7.17
N LYS A 63 8.17 17.65 -8.41
CA LYS A 63 7.54 18.33 -9.54
C LYS A 63 6.42 17.43 -10.06
N LYS A 64 5.20 17.97 -10.15
CA LYS A 64 4.05 17.28 -10.77
C LYS A 64 4.27 17.15 -12.29
N ALA A 65 5.10 16.18 -12.68
CA ALA A 65 5.25 15.58 -14.00
C ALA A 65 6.07 14.30 -13.73
N GLU A 66 5.65 13.06 -13.99
CA GLU A 66 4.90 12.52 -15.12
C GLU A 66 4.27 11.17 -14.66
N PRO A 67 2.98 10.90 -14.91
CA PRO A 67 2.36 9.58 -14.69
C PRO A 67 3.19 8.42 -15.26
N GLU A 68 3.95 8.66 -16.33
CA GLU A 68 4.85 7.70 -16.97
C GLU A 68 5.97 7.21 -16.05
N ALA A 69 6.59 8.08 -15.25
CA ALA A 69 7.70 7.69 -14.37
C ALA A 69 7.21 6.79 -13.23
N LEU A 70 6.07 7.14 -12.62
CA LEU A 70 5.42 6.31 -11.60
C LEU A 70 4.93 4.98 -12.17
N ARG A 71 4.40 5.00 -13.40
CA ARG A 71 4.01 3.79 -14.11
C ARG A 71 5.21 2.88 -14.39
N LEU A 72 6.33 3.41 -14.87
CA LEU A 72 7.54 2.62 -15.13
C LEU A 72 8.06 1.94 -13.85
N ILE A 73 8.08 2.66 -12.72
CA ILE A 73 8.46 2.11 -11.42
C ILE A 73 7.50 0.99 -11.01
N ARG A 74 6.19 1.22 -11.17
CA ARG A 74 5.15 0.26 -10.82
C ARG A 74 5.22 -1.00 -11.69
N ASP A 75 5.44 -0.83 -12.99
CA ASP A 75 5.57 -1.92 -13.96
C ASP A 75 6.82 -2.76 -13.63
N ALA A 76 7.95 -2.12 -13.34
CA ALA A 76 9.18 -2.81 -12.93
C ALA A 76 9.01 -3.58 -11.60
N GLU A 77 8.36 -2.98 -10.61
CA GLU A 77 8.05 -3.64 -9.34
C GLU A 77 7.15 -4.87 -9.55
N ASN A 78 6.12 -4.73 -10.39
CA ASN A 78 5.18 -5.80 -10.70
C ASN A 78 5.84 -6.95 -11.46
N THR A 79 6.71 -6.68 -12.42
CA THR A 79 7.47 -7.72 -13.12
C THR A 79 8.34 -8.52 -12.15
N TRP A 80 9.03 -7.86 -11.22
CA TRP A 80 9.84 -8.56 -10.20
C TRP A 80 8.97 -9.42 -9.27
N ARG A 81 7.81 -8.90 -8.87
CA ARG A 81 6.84 -9.65 -8.05
C ARG A 81 6.38 -10.91 -8.77
N GLU A 82 5.98 -10.81 -10.04
CA GLU A 82 5.57 -11.95 -10.85
C GLU A 82 6.67 -13.00 -11.03
N GLU A 83 7.90 -12.57 -11.35
CA GLU A 83 9.06 -13.48 -11.45
C GLU A 83 9.32 -14.22 -10.13
N GLY A 84 9.00 -13.61 -8.99
CA GLY A 84 9.10 -14.19 -7.65
C GLY A 84 7.86 -14.96 -7.17
N GLY A 85 6.81 -15.09 -7.98
CA GLY A 85 5.53 -15.68 -7.56
C GLY A 85 4.78 -14.86 -6.50
N ILE A 86 5.13 -13.58 -6.36
CA ILE A 86 4.49 -12.61 -5.47
C ILE A 86 3.41 -11.88 -6.30
N PRO A 87 2.19 -11.68 -5.78
CA PRO A 87 1.17 -10.90 -6.48
C PRO A 87 1.65 -9.46 -6.76
N ARG A 88 1.23 -8.89 -7.90
CA ARG A 88 1.50 -7.49 -8.26
C ARG A 88 1.04 -6.54 -7.15
N VAL A 89 1.60 -5.34 -7.12
CA VAL A 89 1.06 -4.26 -6.29
C VAL A 89 -0.39 -4.00 -6.70
N GLY A 90 -1.32 -4.21 -5.77
CA GLY A 90 -2.75 -4.14 -6.00
C GLY A 90 -3.43 -5.50 -6.24
N GLU A 91 -2.65 -6.57 -6.46
CA GLU A 91 -3.17 -7.91 -6.73
C GLU A 91 -2.94 -8.92 -5.58
N GLY A 92 -2.31 -8.52 -4.45
CA GLY A 92 -2.24 -9.35 -3.23
C GLY A 92 -1.54 -8.73 -2.01
N TRP A 93 -2.00 -9.12 -0.82
CA TRP A 93 -1.72 -8.56 0.53
C TRP A 93 -1.71 -7.03 0.60
N VAL A 94 -2.90 -6.44 0.42
CA VAL A 94 -3.08 -5.02 0.70
C VAL A 94 -3.17 -4.83 2.21
N SER A 95 -2.30 -3.99 2.78
CA SER A 95 -2.42 -3.61 4.19
C SER A 95 -3.55 -2.59 4.35
N GLU A 96 -4.23 -2.60 5.51
CA GLU A 96 -5.16 -1.55 5.93
C GLU A 96 -4.57 -0.14 5.73
N THR A 97 -3.25 -0.02 5.91
CA THR A 97 -2.52 1.23 5.76
C THR A 97 -2.48 1.71 4.30
N THR A 98 -2.28 0.81 3.34
CA THR A 98 -2.31 1.16 1.92
C THR A 98 -3.71 1.63 1.49
N LEU A 99 -4.75 0.88 1.89
CA LEU A 99 -6.15 1.25 1.63
C LEU A 99 -6.47 2.63 2.24
N PHE A 100 -6.00 2.90 3.47
CA PHE A 100 -6.18 4.19 4.13
C PHE A 100 -5.61 5.35 3.31
N TYR A 101 -4.36 5.26 2.85
CA TYR A 101 -3.75 6.34 2.06
C TYR A 101 -4.45 6.56 0.73
N GLN A 102 -4.92 5.49 0.07
CA GLN A 102 -5.66 5.59 -1.17
C GLN A 102 -7.02 6.28 -0.97
N ILE A 103 -7.78 5.87 0.05
CA ILE A 103 -9.06 6.52 0.40
C ILE A 103 -8.83 7.98 0.79
N LYS A 104 -7.82 8.27 1.62
CA LYS A 104 -7.47 9.64 2.03
C LYS A 104 -7.10 10.53 0.84
N ALA A 105 -6.43 9.98 -0.17
CA ALA A 105 -6.10 10.73 -1.39
C ALA A 105 -7.33 11.07 -2.23
N VAL A 106 -8.30 10.14 -2.34
CA VAL A 106 -9.54 10.35 -3.10
C VAL A 106 -10.51 11.29 -2.39
N PHE A 107 -10.61 11.17 -1.07
CA PHE A 107 -11.51 11.93 -0.22
C PHE A 107 -10.75 13.05 0.52
N ALA A 108 -9.90 13.79 -0.19
CA ALA A 108 -9.03 14.81 0.40
C ALA A 108 -9.79 15.98 1.07
N ASP A 109 -11.05 16.20 0.66
CA ASP A 109 -11.90 17.29 1.17
C ASP A 109 -12.62 16.95 2.48
N VAL A 110 -12.55 15.70 2.94
CA VAL A 110 -13.20 15.24 4.17
C VAL A 110 -12.20 14.56 5.09
N GLU A 111 -12.50 14.56 6.38
CA GLU A 111 -11.68 13.85 7.35
C GLU A 111 -11.77 12.33 7.14
N VAL A 112 -10.62 11.68 6.98
CA VAL A 112 -10.47 10.23 6.90
C VAL A 112 -9.56 9.79 8.04
N ILE A 113 -10.09 8.95 8.93
CA ILE A 113 -9.44 8.51 10.18
C ILE A 113 -9.08 7.03 10.05
N GLN A 114 -7.83 6.67 10.34
CA GLN A 114 -7.38 5.28 10.45
C GLN A 114 -7.60 4.75 11.88
N HIS A 115 -7.93 3.46 12.03
CA HIS A 115 -8.11 2.78 13.32
C HIS A 115 -9.07 3.51 14.28
N ALA A 116 -10.15 4.06 13.71
CA ALA A 116 -11.10 4.86 14.45
C ALA A 116 -11.80 4.02 15.54
N SER A 117 -11.76 4.49 16.79
CA SER A 117 -12.41 3.83 17.92
C SER A 117 -13.47 4.73 18.57
N PRO A 118 -14.63 4.96 17.91
CA PRO A 118 -15.68 5.76 18.52
C PRO A 118 -16.16 5.15 19.84
N GLN A 119 -16.51 6.00 20.81
CA GLN A 119 -16.88 5.55 22.16
C GLN A 119 -18.03 4.52 22.17
N TRP A 120 -18.97 4.64 21.23
CA TRP A 120 -20.11 3.72 21.08
C TRP A 120 -19.71 2.33 20.53
N LEU A 121 -18.53 2.20 19.92
CA LEU A 121 -17.99 0.93 19.42
C LEU A 121 -17.33 0.11 20.56
N GLY A 122 -16.96 0.78 21.66
CA GLY A 122 -16.38 0.17 22.86
C GLY A 122 -14.92 -0.20 22.65
N ARG A 123 -14.55 -1.46 22.89
CA ARG A 123 -13.17 -1.97 22.69
C ARG A 123 -12.81 -2.31 21.24
N GLN A 124 -13.72 -2.06 20.30
CA GLN A 124 -13.53 -2.35 18.88
C GLN A 124 -13.19 -1.06 18.13
N HIS A 125 -12.54 -1.20 16.97
CA HIS A 125 -12.22 -0.11 16.06
C HIS A 125 -12.75 -0.41 14.66
N LEU A 126 -12.81 0.65 13.84
CA LEU A 126 -12.95 0.59 12.40
C LEU A 126 -11.59 0.80 11.75
N ASP A 127 -11.27 0.06 10.70
CA ASP A 127 -9.96 0.20 10.04
C ASP A 127 -9.82 1.60 9.44
N ILE A 128 -10.89 2.08 8.79
CA ILE A 128 -10.99 3.44 8.27
C ILE A 128 -12.39 3.97 8.56
N PHE A 129 -12.48 5.23 8.98
CA PHE A 129 -13.75 5.91 9.22
C PHE A 129 -13.74 7.29 8.59
N ILE A 130 -14.83 7.62 7.89
CA ILE A 130 -15.07 8.92 7.26
C ILE A 130 -16.29 9.54 7.97
N PRO A 131 -16.10 10.33 9.04
CA PRO A 131 -17.18 10.82 9.88
C PRO A 131 -18.21 11.64 9.11
N ALA A 132 -17.73 12.49 8.18
CA ALA A 132 -18.58 13.36 7.36
C ALA A 132 -19.58 12.58 6.49
N LEU A 133 -19.19 11.37 6.04
CA LEU A 133 -20.03 10.49 5.23
C LEU A 133 -20.79 9.45 6.07
N ARG A 134 -20.47 9.34 7.37
CA ARG A 134 -20.92 8.25 8.26
C ARG A 134 -20.60 6.86 7.67
N ILE A 135 -19.42 6.70 7.08
CA ILE A 135 -18.97 5.45 6.47
C ILE A 135 -17.76 4.91 7.21
N GLY A 136 -17.83 3.65 7.63
CA GLY A 136 -16.68 2.84 8.00
C GLY A 136 -16.28 1.93 6.85
N VAL A 137 -14.98 1.80 6.62
CA VAL A 137 -14.41 0.86 5.64
C VAL A 137 -13.58 -0.15 6.41
N GLU A 138 -13.84 -1.43 6.17
CA GLU A 138 -13.24 -2.56 6.87
C GLU A 138 -12.56 -3.47 5.86
N TYR A 139 -11.28 -3.76 6.07
CA TYR A 139 -10.54 -4.70 5.24
C TYR A 139 -10.65 -6.10 5.82
N GLN A 140 -11.29 -7.01 5.10
CA GLN A 140 -11.52 -8.39 5.53
C GLN A 140 -10.63 -9.36 4.76
N GLY A 141 -9.61 -9.89 5.44
CA GLY A 141 -8.80 -11.00 4.94
C GLY A 141 -9.54 -12.34 4.92
N SER A 142 -8.92 -13.37 4.33
CA SER A 142 -9.49 -14.72 4.12
C SER A 142 -9.89 -15.45 5.42
N GLN A 143 -9.38 -14.99 6.56
CA GLN A 143 -9.75 -15.47 7.90
C GLN A 143 -11.21 -15.18 8.29
N HIS A 144 -11.90 -14.29 7.55
CA HIS A 144 -13.32 -14.02 7.74
C HIS A 144 -14.23 -15.03 7.04
N ASP A 145 -13.72 -15.79 6.06
CA ASP A 145 -14.52 -16.73 5.26
C ASP A 145 -14.24 -18.19 5.60
N MET A 146 -13.04 -18.49 6.11
CA MET A 146 -12.68 -19.84 6.54
C MET A 146 -11.78 -19.87 7.77
N PRO A 147 -11.86 -20.95 8.57
CA PRO A 147 -10.96 -21.15 9.69
C PRO A 147 -9.53 -21.32 9.20
N VAL A 148 -8.62 -20.51 9.73
CA VAL A 148 -7.18 -20.60 9.43
C VAL A 148 -6.47 -21.13 10.66
N ALA A 149 -5.80 -22.28 10.53
CA ALA A 149 -5.16 -22.98 11.65
C ALA A 149 -4.15 -22.09 12.40
N PHE A 150 -3.39 -21.27 11.68
CA PHE A 150 -2.44 -20.31 12.25
C PHE A 150 -3.09 -19.27 13.19
N PHE A 151 -4.38 -18.96 12.99
CA PHE A 151 -5.14 -17.96 13.76
C PHE A 151 -6.11 -18.58 14.77
N GLY A 152 -5.97 -19.87 15.10
CA GLY A 152 -6.80 -20.55 16.09
C GLY A 152 -7.98 -21.35 15.53
N GLY A 153 -8.00 -21.60 14.21
CA GLY A 153 -8.92 -22.56 13.59
C GLY A 153 -10.40 -22.19 13.74
N GLU A 154 -11.26 -23.19 13.98
CA GLU A 154 -12.73 -23.03 13.99
C GLU A 154 -13.26 -22.18 15.15
N GLU A 155 -12.65 -22.27 16.33
CA GLU A 155 -13.09 -21.49 17.49
C GLU A 155 -12.87 -19.99 17.28
N ALA A 156 -11.69 -19.62 16.75
CA ALA A 156 -11.38 -18.24 16.42
C ALA A 156 -12.28 -17.70 15.29
N PHE A 157 -12.60 -18.54 14.31
CA PHE A 157 -13.52 -18.22 13.22
C PHE A 157 -14.95 -17.92 13.71
N ALA A 158 -15.49 -18.77 14.59
CA ALA A 158 -16.81 -18.56 15.20
C ALA A 158 -16.85 -17.27 16.05
N ALA A 159 -15.78 -17.00 16.80
CA ALA A 159 -15.64 -15.78 17.58
C ALA A 159 -15.56 -14.53 16.68
N ASN A 160 -14.83 -14.60 15.55
CA ASN A 160 -14.75 -13.53 14.55
C ASN A 160 -16.13 -13.20 13.97
N GLN A 161 -16.89 -14.20 13.53
CA GLN A 161 -18.24 -13.98 13.00
C GLN A 161 -19.17 -13.31 14.02
N LYS A 162 -19.07 -13.68 15.31
CA LYS A 162 -19.86 -13.06 16.38
C LYS A 162 -19.46 -11.60 16.61
N ARG A 163 -18.15 -11.30 16.55
CA ARG A 163 -17.62 -9.94 16.64
C ARG A 163 -18.12 -9.08 15.47
N ASP A 164 -18.03 -9.58 14.24
CA ASP A 164 -18.47 -8.87 13.03
C ASP A 164 -19.96 -8.54 13.05
N LYS A 165 -20.80 -9.50 13.46
CA LYS A 165 -22.25 -9.27 13.63
C LYS A 165 -22.53 -8.17 14.65
N THR A 166 -21.80 -8.19 15.77
CA THR A 166 -21.95 -7.18 16.83
C THR A 166 -21.47 -5.81 16.34
N LYS A 167 -20.35 -5.75 15.62
CA LYS A 167 -19.79 -4.53 15.03
C LYS A 167 -20.78 -3.90 14.06
N LYS A 168 -21.33 -4.70 13.14
CA LYS A 168 -22.35 -4.28 12.16
C LYS A 168 -23.59 -3.72 12.84
N ALA A 169 -24.14 -4.41 13.83
CA ALA A 169 -25.32 -3.96 14.57
C ALA A 169 -25.08 -2.62 15.29
N LYS A 170 -23.90 -2.43 15.90
CA LYS A 170 -23.52 -1.15 16.51
C LYS A 170 -23.44 -0.04 15.47
N CYS A 171 -22.76 -0.27 14.35
CA CYS A 171 -22.63 0.74 13.29
C CYS A 171 -24.01 1.16 12.78
N THR A 172 -24.88 0.20 12.46
CA THR A 172 -26.25 0.48 11.99
C THR A 172 -27.04 1.31 13.01
N ARG A 173 -26.98 0.97 14.30
CA ARG A 173 -27.68 1.72 15.36
C ARG A 173 -27.21 3.17 15.47
N HIS A 174 -25.95 3.44 15.16
CA HIS A 174 -25.36 4.78 15.17
C HIS A 174 -25.40 5.48 13.80
N GLY A 175 -26.13 4.93 12.83
CA GLY A 175 -26.27 5.49 11.49
C GLY A 175 -24.98 5.43 10.65
N VAL A 176 -24.03 4.56 11.03
CA VAL A 176 -22.79 4.32 10.29
C VAL A 176 -22.97 3.12 9.37
N ARG A 177 -22.63 3.30 8.10
CA ARG A 177 -22.63 2.24 7.09
C ARG A 177 -21.25 1.64 6.95
N LEU A 178 -21.18 0.33 6.75
CA LEU A 178 -19.93 -0.40 6.58
C LEU A 178 -19.76 -0.82 5.12
N VAL A 179 -18.61 -0.47 4.55
CA VAL A 179 -18.13 -0.97 3.26
C VAL A 179 -17.04 -2.00 3.56
N TYR A 180 -17.19 -3.21 3.03
CA TYR A 180 -16.23 -4.29 3.25
C TYR A 180 -15.33 -4.45 2.04
N VAL A 181 -14.03 -4.34 2.25
CA VAL A 181 -13.02 -4.45 1.21
C VAL A 181 -12.31 -5.78 1.35
N ARG A 182 -12.16 -6.51 0.24
CA ARG A 182 -11.50 -7.82 0.18
C ARG A 182 -10.16 -7.72 -0.53
N GLU A 183 -9.37 -8.77 -0.45
CA GLU A 183 -8.17 -8.90 -1.26
C GLU A 183 -8.49 -8.82 -2.76
N GLY A 184 -7.63 -8.15 -3.54
CA GLY A 184 -7.83 -7.92 -4.97
C GLY A 184 -8.86 -6.83 -5.32
N TYR A 185 -9.19 -5.94 -4.38
CA TYR A 185 -10.12 -4.85 -4.65
C TYR A 185 -9.60 -3.87 -5.72
N SER A 186 -10.52 -3.34 -6.52
CA SER A 186 -10.26 -2.14 -7.33
C SER A 186 -10.63 -0.90 -6.53
N LEU A 187 -9.70 0.06 -6.46
CA LEU A 187 -9.94 1.33 -5.76
C LEU A 187 -11.18 2.05 -6.31
N ASP A 188 -11.38 2.03 -7.63
CA ASP A 188 -12.52 2.69 -8.27
C ASP A 188 -13.86 2.08 -7.80
N THR A 189 -13.91 0.75 -7.65
CA THR A 189 -15.09 0.04 -7.13
C THR A 189 -15.36 0.43 -5.68
N VAL A 190 -14.32 0.42 -4.83
CA VAL A 190 -14.46 0.79 -3.41
C VAL A 190 -14.92 2.25 -3.27
N VAL A 191 -14.37 3.16 -4.07
CA VAL A 191 -14.78 4.57 -4.08
C VAL A 191 -16.22 4.73 -4.55
N ALA A 192 -16.65 3.99 -5.58
CA ALA A 192 -18.03 4.01 -6.05
C ALA A 192 -18.99 3.53 -4.96
N GLU A 193 -18.66 2.43 -4.28
CA GLU A 193 -19.45 1.89 -3.16
C GLU A 193 -19.54 2.90 -1.99
N ILE A 194 -18.43 3.55 -1.63
CA ILE A 194 -18.44 4.59 -0.60
C ILE A 194 -19.35 5.76 -1.01
N ARG A 195 -19.27 6.23 -2.26
CA ARG A 195 -20.11 7.34 -2.75
C ARG A 195 -21.58 6.96 -2.78
N GLU A 196 -21.90 5.76 -3.23
CA GLU A 196 -23.27 5.26 -3.24
C GLU A 196 -23.81 5.10 -1.81
N ALA A 197 -23.01 4.54 -0.91
CA ALA A 197 -23.36 4.41 0.50
C ALA A 197 -23.48 5.76 1.21
N ALA A 198 -22.84 6.83 0.71
CA ALA A 198 -22.99 8.18 1.27
C ALA A 198 -24.26 8.89 0.77
N ALA A 199 -24.76 8.51 -0.41
CA ALA A 199 -25.88 9.19 -1.08
C ALA A 199 -27.27 8.75 -0.63
N ARG A 200 -27.40 7.60 0.05
CA ARG A 200 -28.69 7.11 0.59
C ARG A 200 -28.85 7.45 2.07
#